data_AF-A0A6M0F4T8-F1
#
_entry.id   AF-A0A6M0F4T8-F1
#
_cell.length_a   1.000
_cell.length_b   1.000
_cell.length_c   1.000
_cell.angle_alpha   90.00
_cell.angle_beta   90.00
_cell.angle_gamma   90.00
#
_symmetry.space_group_name_H-M   'P 1'
#
loop_
_entity.id
_entity.type
_entity.pdbx_description
1 polymer ?
#
loop_
_entity_poly.entity_id
_entity_poly.type
_entity_poly.pdbx_seq_one_letter_code
_entity_poly.pdbx_strand_id
1 'polypeptide(L)'
;MIATLGVMVETGYPLAVLAIALILDYCIGDPWNWVHPVQVIGWWISRFSQMALKWIEHPLALKMTGIILGLSTILGTGLVDGLLIKTA
;
A
#
# COMPACT_ATOMS: atom_id res chain seq x y z
N MET A 1 44.38 0.26 13.38
CA MET A 1 44.10 1.18 12.25
C MET A 1 43.84 0.44 10.94
N ILE A 2 44.67 -0.54 10.55
CA ILE A 2 44.46 -1.34 9.31
C ILE A 2 43.24 -2.26 9.40
N ALA A 3 43.00 -2.91 10.54
CA ALA A 3 41.82 -3.78 10.75
C ALA A 3 40.50 -2.98 10.72
N THR A 4 40.49 -1.77 11.26
CA THR A 4 39.32 -0.87 11.24
C THR A 4 39.01 -0.40 9.81
N LEU A 5 40.03 -0.14 9.00
CA LEU A 5 39.86 0.24 7.59
C LEU A 5 39.32 -0.92 6.74
N GLY A 6 39.78 -2.16 7.01
CA GLY A 6 39.27 -3.37 6.36
C GLY A 6 37.79 -3.63 6.65
N VAL A 7 37.36 -3.45 7.91
CA VAL A 7 35.95 -3.58 8.31
C VAL A 7 35.07 -2.50 7.67
N MET A 8 35.56 -1.26 7.51
CA MET A 8 34.83 -0.18 6.81
C MET A 8 34.63 -0.45 5.31
N VAL A 9 35.57 -1.16 4.69
CA VAL A 9 35.49 -1.55 3.27
C VAL A 9 34.59 -2.77 3.09
N GLU A 10 34.72 -3.79 3.93
CA GLU A 10 33.85 -4.99 3.98
C GLU A 10 32.38 -4.63 4.27
N THR A 11 32.11 -3.59 5.08
CA THR A 11 30.75 -3.06 5.33
C THR A 11 30.25 -2.11 4.23
N GLY A 12 31.15 -1.58 3.40
CA GLY A 12 30.79 -0.71 2.27
C GLY A 12 30.19 -1.48 1.09
N TYR A 13 30.65 -2.70 0.81
CA TYR A 13 30.08 -3.55 -0.24
C TYR A 13 28.62 -3.94 -0.02
N PRO A 14 28.19 -4.43 1.17
CA PRO A 14 26.78 -4.72 1.39
C PRO A 14 25.93 -3.46 1.33
N LEU A 15 26.46 -2.29 1.75
CA LEU A 15 25.74 -1.02 1.59
C LEU A 15 25.58 -0.64 0.11
N ALA A 16 26.62 -0.82 -0.71
CA ALA A 16 26.56 -0.59 -2.14
C ALA A 16 25.62 -1.57 -2.85
N VAL A 17 25.63 -2.85 -2.47
CA VAL A 17 24.72 -3.87 -3.00
C VAL A 17 23.28 -3.56 -2.60
N LEU A 18 23.02 -3.15 -1.36
CA LEU A 18 21.68 -2.72 -0.91
C LEU A 18 21.23 -1.44 -1.61
N ALA A 19 22.13 -0.47 -1.81
CA ALA A 19 21.82 0.76 -2.53
C ALA A 19 21.50 0.49 -4.01
N ILE A 20 22.28 -0.38 -4.67
CA ILE A 20 22.03 -0.79 -6.06
C ILE A 20 20.73 -1.57 -6.14
N ALA A 21 20.46 -2.50 -5.21
CA ALA A 21 19.20 -3.24 -5.16
C ALA A 21 18.00 -2.30 -4.96
N LEU A 22 18.10 -1.33 -4.05
CA LEU A 22 17.05 -0.32 -3.81
C LEU A 22 16.80 0.55 -5.04
N ILE A 23 17.85 1.02 -5.71
CA ILE A 23 17.73 1.82 -6.94
C ILE A 23 17.14 0.97 -8.07
N LEU A 24 17.57 -0.27 -8.20
CA LEU A 24 17.09 -1.17 -9.25
C LEU A 24 15.62 -1.54 -9.04
N ASP A 25 15.22 -1.82 -7.80
CA ASP A 25 13.83 -2.13 -7.42
C ASP A 25 12.93 -0.89 -7.59
N TYR A 26 13.44 0.30 -7.26
CA TYR A 26 12.73 1.57 -7.55
C TYR A 26 12.60 1.86 -9.05
N CYS A 27 13.63 1.54 -9.85
CA CYS A 27 13.63 1.82 -11.28
C CYS A 27 12.85 0.79 -12.13
N ILE A 28 12.80 -0.48 -11.69
CA ILE A 28 12.20 -1.58 -12.46
C ILE A 28 10.89 -2.07 -11.82
N GLY A 29 10.78 -2.04 -10.48
CA GLY A 29 9.70 -2.68 -9.74
C GLY A 29 8.35 -1.99 -9.86
N ASP A 30 8.30 -0.65 -9.91
CA ASP A 30 7.03 0.09 -9.93
C ASP A 30 6.94 1.09 -11.09
N PRO A 31 6.21 0.78 -12.17
CA PRO A 31 5.85 1.78 -13.16
C PRO A 31 5.02 2.90 -12.51
N TRP A 32 5.63 4.08 -12.35
CA TRP A 32 5.05 5.27 -11.70
C TRP A 32 3.68 5.70 -12.25
N ASN A 33 3.35 5.26 -13.48
CA ASN A 33 2.13 5.61 -14.17
C ASN A 33 1.01 4.57 -14.01
N TRP A 34 1.24 3.46 -13.31
CA TRP A 34 0.22 2.44 -13.08
C TRP A 34 -0.56 2.77 -11.82
N VAL A 35 -1.88 2.71 -11.92
CA VAL A 35 -2.76 2.88 -10.75
C VAL A 35 -2.54 1.69 -9.84
N HIS A 36 -1.91 1.91 -8.70
CA HIS A 36 -1.73 0.83 -7.74
C HIS A 36 -3.07 0.47 -7.10
N PRO A 37 -3.35 -0.82 -6.87
CA PRO A 37 -4.57 -1.27 -6.19
C PRO A 37 -4.80 -0.56 -4.85
N VAL A 38 -3.72 -0.26 -4.12
CA VAL A 38 -3.78 0.49 -2.85
C VAL A 38 -4.33 1.91 -3.02
N GLN A 39 -4.07 2.58 -4.15
CA GLN A 39 -4.61 3.91 -4.45
C GLN A 39 -6.13 3.83 -4.69
N VAL A 40 -6.60 2.81 -5.39
CA VAL A 40 -8.04 2.58 -5.63
C VAL A 40 -8.78 2.32 -4.32
N ILE A 41 -8.22 1.48 -3.45
CA ILE A 41 -8.77 1.21 -2.12
C ILE A 41 -8.79 2.50 -1.28
N GLY A 42 -7.72 3.28 -1.32
CA GLY A 42 -7.63 4.57 -0.63
C GLY A 42 -8.67 5.59 -1.13
N TRP A 43 -8.90 5.66 -2.45
CA TRP A 43 -9.93 6.51 -3.04
C TRP A 43 -11.33 6.08 -2.61
N TRP A 44 -11.61 4.76 -2.61
CA TRP A 44 -12.88 4.21 -2.15
C TRP A 44 -13.17 4.59 -0.69
N ILE A 45 -12.20 4.33 0.20
CA ILE A 45 -12.32 4.64 1.63
C ILE A 45 -12.49 6.14 1.85
N SER A 46 -11.70 6.98 1.17
CA SER A 46 -11.74 8.44 1.33
C SER A 46 -13.08 9.01 0.87
N ARG A 47 -13.57 8.58 -0.30
CA ARG A 47 -14.85 9.07 -0.84
C ARG A 47 -16.01 8.69 0.08
N PHE A 48 -16.02 7.46 0.57
CA PHE A 48 -17.07 6.95 1.44
C PHE A 48 -17.03 7.60 2.82
N SER A 49 -15.83 7.78 3.40
CA SER A 49 -15.65 8.43 4.69
C SER A 49 -16.08 9.90 4.66
N GLN A 50 -15.71 10.64 3.62
CA GLN A 50 -16.14 12.04 3.46
C GLN A 50 -17.65 12.15 3.27
N MET A 51 -18.27 11.21 2.55
CA MET A 51 -19.72 11.16 2.41
C MET A 51 -20.40 10.82 3.74
N ALA A 52 -19.87 9.85 4.50
CA ALA A 52 -20.38 9.53 5.83
C ALA A 52 -20.32 10.74 6.76
N LEU A 53 -19.18 11.43 6.81
CA LEU A 53 -18.99 12.61 7.66
C LEU A 53 -19.88 13.79 7.27
N LYS A 54 -20.23 13.92 5.98
CA LYS A 54 -21.08 15.03 5.50
C LYS A 54 -22.57 14.81 5.73
N TRP A 55 -23.03 13.56 5.69
CA TRP A 55 -24.46 13.23 5.73
C TRP A 55 -24.91 12.66 7.09
N ILE A 56 -23.97 12.24 7.94
CA ILE A 56 -24.26 11.60 9.22
C ILE A 56 -23.76 12.48 10.35
N GLU A 57 -24.70 13.16 11.00
CA GLU A 57 -24.41 14.00 12.18
C GLU A 57 -24.41 13.19 13.49
N HIS A 58 -25.03 12.00 13.49
CA HIS A 58 -25.18 11.19 14.69
C HIS A 58 -23.95 10.29 14.97
N PRO A 59 -23.33 10.38 16.15
CA PRO A 59 -22.04 9.74 16.43
C PRO A 59 -22.08 8.20 16.42
N LEU A 60 -23.22 7.58 16.81
CA LEU A 60 -23.36 6.12 16.70
C LEU A 60 -23.54 5.66 15.25
N ALA A 61 -24.23 6.45 14.42
CA ALA A 61 -24.44 6.11 13.03
C ALA A 61 -23.12 6.20 12.26
N LEU A 62 -22.28 7.19 12.56
CA LEU A 62 -20.95 7.33 11.96
C LEU A 62 -20.03 6.14 12.28
N LYS A 63 -20.07 5.64 13.53
CA LYS A 63 -19.34 4.42 13.92
C LYS A 63 -19.80 3.20 13.13
N MET A 64 -21.10 3.01 12.95
CA MET A 64 -21.65 1.92 12.15
C MET A 64 -21.23 2.03 10.68
N THR A 65 -21.22 3.24 10.11
CA THR A 65 -20.76 3.46 8.74
C THR A 65 -19.29 3.11 8.56
N GLY A 66 -18.45 3.37 9.55
CA GLY A 66 -17.04 2.92 9.53
C GLY A 66 -16.91 1.38 9.49
N ILE A 67 -17.72 0.67 10.27
CA ILE A 67 -17.75 -0.81 10.25
C ILE A 67 -18.22 -1.33 8.90
N ILE A 68 -19.29 -0.75 8.35
CA ILE A 68 -19.82 -1.09 7.03
C ILE A 68 -18.78 -0.82 5.94
N LEU A 69 -18.05 0.29 6.02
CA LEU A 69 -16.99 0.62 5.07
C LEU A 69 -15.89 -0.44 5.09
N GLY A 70 -15.41 -0.83 6.28
CA GLY A 70 -14.41 -1.90 6.43
C GLY A 70 -14.87 -3.23 5.83
N LEU A 71 -16.10 -3.66 6.18
CA LEU A 71 -16.69 -4.89 5.64
C LEU A 71 -16.84 -4.83 4.11
N SER A 72 -17.31 -3.70 3.57
CA SER A 72 -17.48 -3.52 2.13
C SER A 72 -16.14 -3.60 1.39
N THR A 73 -15.07 -3.14 2.02
CA THR A 73 -13.73 -3.16 1.42
C THR A 73 -13.18 -4.59 1.37
N ILE A 74 -13.30 -5.36 2.46
CA ILE A 74 -12.85 -6.76 2.52
C ILE A 74 -13.66 -7.66 1.58
N LEU A 75 -14.99 -7.52 1.58
CA LEU A 75 -15.85 -8.27 0.67
C LEU A 75 -15.62 -7.86 -0.78
N GLY A 76 -15.42 -6.56 -1.02
CA GLY A 76 -15.13 -6.02 -2.34
C GLY A 76 -13.84 -6.60 -2.92
N THR A 77 -12.75 -6.64 -2.15
CA THR A 77 -11.47 -7.19 -2.63
C THR A 77 -11.60 -8.68 -2.94
N GLY A 78 -12.22 -9.46 -2.05
CA GLY A 78 -12.41 -10.90 -2.26
C GLY A 78 -13.30 -11.25 -3.46
N LEU A 79 -14.32 -10.43 -3.74
CA LEU A 79 -15.16 -10.59 -4.93
C LEU A 79 -14.41 -10.24 -6.21
N VAL A 80 -13.65 -9.13 -6.22
CA VAL A 80 -12.86 -8.72 -7.38
C VAL A 80 -11.82 -9.79 -7.72
N ASP A 81 -11.10 -10.28 -6.72
CA ASP A 81 -10.09 -11.34 -6.91
C ASP A 81 -10.74 -12.64 -7.43
N GLY A 82 -11.89 -13.04 -6.86
CA GLY A 82 -12.62 -14.23 -7.31
C GLY A 82 -13.16 -14.11 -8.74
N LEU A 83 -13.63 -12.92 -9.15
CA LEU A 83 -14.05 -12.66 -10.52
C LEU A 83 -12.86 -12.70 -11.47
N LEU A 84 -11.73 -12.09 -11.09
CA LEU A 84 -10.50 -12.05 -11.88
C LEU A 84 -9.99 -13.46 -12.20
N ILE A 85 -9.93 -14.32 -11.17
CA ILE A 85 -9.50 -15.73 -11.31
C ILE A 85 -10.46 -16.52 -12.19
N LYS A 86 -11.77 -16.27 -12.10
CA LYS A 86 -12.77 -16.97 -12.92
C LYS A 86 -12.73 -16.54 -14.39
N THR A 87 -12.29 -15.32 -14.67
CA THR A 87 -12.20 -14.76 -16.03
C THR A 87 -10.86 -15.00 -16.72
N ALA A 88 -9.81 -15.36 -15.97
CA ALA A 88 -8.49 -15.72 -16.48
C ALA A 88 -8.42 -17.20 -16.90
#